data_AF-A0A352WAQ0-F1
#
_entry.id   AF-A0A352WAQ0-F1
#
_cell.length_a   1.000
_cell.length_b   1.000
_cell.length_c   1.000
_cell.angle_alpha   90.00
_cell.angle_beta   90.00
_cell.angle_gamma   90.00
#
_symmetry.space_group_name_H-M   'P 1'
#
loop_
_entity.id
_entity.type
_entity.pdbx_description
1 polymer ?
#
loop_
_entity_poly.entity_id
_entity_poly.type
_entity_poly.pdbx_seq_one_letter_code
_entity_poly.pdbx_strand_id
1 'polypeptide(L)'
;MRRTILILVVVAAVAGLIVWIGLSFDFHSFFGKEPADSETTEPTPAIDASAAVTETDLQFKTVFRNNPWNPIKMDPAELQELTELASETFASPGKRMNAFLSPVEFELFADVYIEDIKDATRWQLQLALEGQQTPKKFSWVDDERFLAIIGYAFGTTSPGGDVYLVNARTGQGALWYQPAEYSEVTDLKIEKGHVIMTVARFDENYHQIDSILEEAVLP
;
A
#
# COMPACT_ATOMS: atom_id res chain seq x y z
N MET A 1 -12.85 -45.75 35.31
CA MET A 1 -14.05 -44.94 35.62
C MET A 1 -14.12 -43.79 34.61
N ARG A 2 -14.99 -43.91 33.60
CA ARG A 2 -16.18 -43.02 33.35
C ARG A 2 -15.80 -41.52 33.26
N ARG A 3 -15.70 -40.97 32.04
CA ARG A 3 -16.74 -40.18 31.31
C ARG A 3 -17.03 -38.86 32.06
N THR A 4 -17.02 -37.65 31.48
CA THR A 4 -17.74 -37.21 30.28
C THR A 4 -17.33 -35.75 29.96
N ILE A 5 -17.28 -35.40 28.68
CA ILE A 5 -17.28 -34.02 28.16
C ILE A 5 -18.60 -33.33 28.55
N LEU A 6 -18.55 -32.08 29.01
CA LEU A 6 -19.73 -31.21 29.07
C LEU A 6 -19.46 -29.93 28.27
N ILE A 7 -20.05 -29.89 27.08
CA ILE A 7 -20.23 -28.70 26.25
C ILE A 7 -21.38 -27.90 26.87
N LEU A 8 -21.16 -26.63 27.19
CA LEU A 8 -22.23 -25.73 27.61
C LEU A 8 -22.60 -24.84 26.42
N VAL A 9 -23.63 -25.27 25.70
CA VAL A 9 -24.38 -24.47 24.74
C VAL A 9 -25.28 -23.54 25.55
N VAL A 10 -25.08 -22.23 25.43
CA VAL A 10 -26.09 -21.25 25.88
C VAL A 10 -26.76 -20.71 24.62
N VAL A 11 -27.88 -21.32 24.26
CA VAL A 11 -28.89 -20.74 23.37
C VAL A 11 -30.08 -20.39 24.27
N ALA A 12 -30.36 -19.10 24.41
CA ALA A 12 -31.66 -18.62 24.85
C ALA A 12 -32.01 -17.37 24.04
N ALA A 13 -32.86 -17.58 23.04
CA ALA A 13 -33.62 -16.55 22.38
C ALA A 13 -34.62 -15.94 23.36
N VAL A 14 -34.72 -14.61 23.40
CA VAL A 14 -35.94 -13.92 23.83
C VAL A 14 -36.29 -12.90 22.76
N ALA A 15 -37.45 -13.13 22.16
CA ALA A 15 -38.10 -12.29 21.19
C ALA A 15 -38.69 -11.03 21.85
N GLY A 16 -38.66 -9.93 21.08
CA GLY A 16 -39.77 -8.98 21.00
C GLY A 16 -39.91 -7.94 22.10
N LEU A 17 -39.44 -6.71 21.82
CA LEU A 17 -40.29 -5.52 21.94
C LEU A 17 -39.73 -4.38 21.08
N ILE A 18 -40.39 -4.15 19.95
CA ILE A 18 -40.27 -2.91 19.18
C ILE A 18 -41.11 -1.87 19.92
N VAL A 19 -40.49 -0.84 20.48
CA VAL A 19 -41.20 0.35 20.94
C VAL A 19 -40.89 1.49 19.99
N TRP A 20 -41.92 1.83 19.23
CA TRP A 20 -42.05 2.96 18.34
C TRP A 20 -42.32 4.20 19.20
N ILE A 21 -41.41 5.19 19.20
CA ILE A 21 -41.72 6.54 19.70
C ILE A 21 -41.55 7.48 18.51
N GLY A 22 -42.69 7.80 17.91
CA GLY A 22 -42.84 8.89 16.96
C GLY A 22 -42.76 10.22 17.69
N LEU A 23 -41.91 11.10 17.18
CA LEU A 23 -41.93 12.53 17.49
C LEU A 23 -42.24 13.26 16.20
N SER A 24 -43.53 13.45 15.97
CA SER A 24 -44.09 14.39 15.00
C SER A 24 -44.07 15.79 15.62
N PHE A 25 -43.18 16.65 15.15
CA PHE A 25 -43.25 18.09 15.41
C PHE A 25 -44.03 18.76 14.26
N ASP A 26 -45.20 19.28 14.62
CA ASP A 26 -46.12 19.99 13.75
C ASP A 26 -45.73 21.48 13.74
N PHE A 27 -45.23 21.98 12.61
CA PHE A 27 -44.69 23.33 12.48
C PHE A 27 -45.59 24.16 11.54
N HIS A 28 -46.80 24.48 12.00
CA HIS A 28 -47.71 25.40 11.30
C HIS A 28 -48.47 26.28 12.31
N SER A 29 -47.77 27.24 12.91
CA SER A 29 -48.40 28.45 13.43
C SER A 29 -47.34 29.53 13.72
N PHE A 30 -46.74 30.11 12.69
CA PHE A 30 -45.96 31.34 12.85
C PHE A 30 -45.92 32.17 11.56
N PHE A 31 -47.10 32.49 11.02
CA PHE A 31 -47.20 33.51 9.97
C PHE A 31 -47.02 34.91 10.60
N GLY A 32 -45.86 35.51 10.34
CA GLY A 32 -45.63 36.95 10.36
C GLY A 32 -45.27 37.40 8.94
N LYS A 33 -45.83 38.53 8.52
CA LYS A 33 -46.00 39.02 7.15
C LYS A 33 -44.74 39.72 6.60
N GLU A 34 -44.45 39.51 5.31
CA GLU A 34 -43.46 40.10 4.35
C GLU A 34 -43.25 41.64 4.37
N PRO A 35 -42.30 42.29 3.61
CA PRO A 35 -41.62 41.80 2.38
C PRO A 35 -40.10 42.12 2.15
N ALA A 36 -39.57 41.42 1.13
CA ALA A 36 -38.56 41.78 0.12
C ALA A 36 -37.24 42.47 0.52
N ASP A 37 -36.12 41.77 0.30
CA ASP A 37 -35.04 42.26 -0.56
C ASP A 37 -34.15 41.09 -1.04
N SER A 38 -33.67 41.22 -2.26
CA SER A 38 -32.96 40.24 -3.07
C SER A 38 -31.52 40.00 -2.62
N GLU A 39 -31.10 38.74 -2.48
CA GLU A 39 -29.72 38.35 -2.75
C GLU A 39 -29.61 36.84 -3.05
N THR A 40 -28.87 36.55 -4.11
CA THR A 40 -28.68 35.26 -4.78
C THR A 40 -27.90 34.27 -3.90
N THR A 41 -28.53 33.19 -3.41
CA THR A 41 -27.82 32.06 -2.81
C THR A 41 -27.56 30.96 -3.85
N GLU A 42 -26.27 30.71 -4.12
CA GLU A 42 -25.77 29.53 -4.82
C GLU A 42 -26.19 28.23 -4.12
N PRO A 43 -26.50 27.14 -4.85
CA PRO A 43 -26.84 25.87 -4.23
C PRO A 43 -25.59 25.18 -3.67
N THR A 44 -25.57 24.99 -2.35
CA THR A 44 -24.67 24.04 -1.66
C THR A 44 -24.89 22.63 -2.22
N PRO A 45 -23.87 21.94 -2.75
CA PRO A 45 -23.99 20.52 -3.04
C PRO A 45 -23.82 19.74 -1.73
N ALA A 46 -24.86 19.01 -1.35
CA ALA A 46 -24.76 17.90 -0.41
C ALA A 46 -23.78 16.86 -0.99
N ILE A 47 -22.72 16.52 -0.26
CA ILE A 47 -21.91 15.34 -0.58
C ILE A 47 -22.37 14.22 0.35
N ASP A 48 -23.11 13.31 -0.27
CA ASP A 48 -23.54 12.03 0.25
C ASP A 48 -22.35 11.10 0.49
N ALA A 49 -22.51 10.20 1.44
CA ALA A 49 -21.54 9.18 1.81
C ALA A 49 -21.38 8.12 0.69
N SER A 50 -20.26 7.39 0.74
CA SER A 50 -19.93 6.22 -0.11
C SER A 50 -19.25 6.53 -1.44
N ALA A 51 -17.94 6.75 -1.37
CA ALA A 51 -17.04 6.39 -2.45
C ALA A 51 -16.15 5.24 -1.94
N ALA A 52 -16.66 4.01 -2.07
CA ALA A 52 -15.77 2.87 -2.15
C ALA A 52 -14.84 3.14 -3.34
N VAL A 53 -13.55 3.27 -3.08
CA VAL A 53 -12.53 3.47 -4.10
C VAL A 53 -12.52 2.21 -4.97
N THR A 54 -13.26 2.25 -6.06
CA THR A 54 -13.22 1.21 -7.09
C THR A 54 -11.86 1.27 -7.77
N GLU A 55 -11.34 0.08 -8.10
CA GLU A 55 -10.07 -0.25 -8.80
C GLU A 55 -9.80 0.56 -10.10
N THR A 56 -10.71 1.44 -10.50
CA THR A 56 -10.72 2.22 -11.75
C THR A 56 -10.24 3.67 -11.58
N ASP A 57 -10.04 4.18 -10.35
CA ASP A 57 -9.55 5.55 -10.12
C ASP A 57 -8.01 5.67 -10.00
N LEU A 58 -7.27 4.56 -10.18
CA LEU A 58 -5.84 4.63 -10.39
C LEU A 58 -5.58 5.23 -11.77
N GLN A 59 -5.37 6.55 -11.83
CA GLN A 59 -4.87 7.21 -13.03
C GLN A 59 -3.44 6.74 -13.28
N PHE A 60 -3.31 5.62 -14.00
CA PHE A 60 -2.05 4.96 -14.32
C PHE A 60 -1.17 5.90 -15.15
N LYS A 61 -0.25 6.62 -14.51
CA LYS A 61 0.96 7.09 -15.18
C LYS A 61 1.77 5.83 -15.47
N THR A 62 1.57 5.22 -16.63
CA THR A 62 2.42 4.14 -17.13
C THR A 62 3.85 4.69 -17.28
N VAL A 63 4.72 4.50 -16.29
CA VAL A 63 6.11 5.05 -16.32
C VAL A 63 7.11 4.08 -16.97
N PHE A 64 6.71 2.82 -17.22
CA PHE A 64 7.64 1.73 -17.56
C PHE A 64 7.30 1.14 -18.94
N ARG A 65 8.02 1.54 -20.01
CA ARG A 65 7.80 0.99 -21.37
C ARG A 65 8.65 -0.26 -21.61
N ASN A 66 7.97 -1.36 -21.92
CA ASN A 66 8.44 -2.54 -22.67
C ASN A 66 9.75 -3.22 -22.21
N ASN A 67 9.64 -4.27 -21.39
CA ASN A 67 10.47 -5.46 -21.60
C ASN A 67 9.58 -6.55 -22.22
N PRO A 68 9.69 -6.86 -23.52
CA PRO A 68 9.06 -8.06 -24.05
C PRO A 68 9.70 -9.23 -23.30
N TRP A 69 8.93 -9.89 -22.43
CA TRP A 69 9.34 -11.04 -21.63
C TRP A 69 10.37 -11.89 -22.39
N ASN A 70 11.63 -11.70 -22.05
CA ASN A 70 12.75 -12.51 -22.50
C ASN A 70 13.52 -12.83 -21.24
N PRO A 71 13.21 -13.94 -20.55
CA PRO A 71 13.95 -14.32 -19.36
C PRO A 71 15.42 -14.43 -19.76
N ILE A 72 16.22 -13.44 -19.34
CA ILE A 72 17.65 -13.48 -19.58
C ILE A 72 18.14 -14.60 -18.66
N LYS A 73 18.56 -15.72 -19.25
CA LYS A 73 19.39 -16.67 -18.53
C LYS A 73 20.68 -15.94 -18.20
N MET A 74 20.77 -15.43 -16.98
CA MET A 74 21.99 -14.80 -16.48
C MET A 74 23.10 -15.85 -16.46
N ASP A 75 24.29 -15.46 -16.87
CA ASP A 75 25.49 -16.29 -16.75
C ASP A 75 25.70 -16.61 -15.25
N PRO A 76 25.96 -17.87 -14.86
CA PRO A 76 26.35 -18.22 -13.49
C PRO A 76 27.42 -17.31 -12.86
N ALA A 77 28.35 -16.76 -13.65
CA ALA A 77 29.34 -15.81 -13.14
C ALA A 77 28.73 -14.43 -12.78
N GLU A 78 27.85 -13.89 -13.63
CA GLU A 78 27.10 -12.65 -13.36
C GLU A 78 26.20 -12.82 -12.13
N LEU A 79 25.63 -14.01 -11.94
CA LEU A 79 24.82 -14.32 -10.76
C LEU A 79 25.61 -14.24 -9.45
N GLN A 80 26.87 -14.67 -9.45
CA GLN A 80 27.70 -14.63 -8.25
C GLN A 80 27.92 -13.18 -7.80
N GLU A 81 28.38 -12.32 -8.72
CA GLU A 81 28.60 -10.90 -8.46
C GLU A 81 27.30 -10.20 -8.01
N LEU A 82 26.17 -10.50 -8.67
CA LEU A 82 24.86 -9.95 -8.28
C LEU A 82 24.46 -10.32 -6.86
N THR A 83 24.79 -11.53 -6.40
CA THR A 83 24.38 -12.02 -5.07
C THR A 83 25.28 -11.57 -3.93
N GLU A 84 26.53 -11.16 -4.21
CA GLU A 84 27.48 -10.75 -3.17
C GLU A 84 27.03 -9.49 -2.42
N LEU A 85 26.36 -8.57 -3.13
CA LEU A 85 25.83 -7.32 -2.59
C LEU A 85 24.30 -7.29 -2.56
N ALA A 86 23.65 -8.46 -2.69
CA ALA A 86 22.20 -8.53 -2.73
C ALA A 86 21.57 -8.36 -1.34
N SER A 87 20.31 -7.91 -1.32
CA SER A 87 19.46 -8.08 -0.15
C SER A 87 19.22 -9.55 0.17
N GLU A 88 18.60 -9.81 1.32
CA GLU A 88 17.90 -11.07 1.53
C GLU A 88 16.88 -11.33 0.41
N THR A 89 16.62 -12.61 0.13
CA THR A 89 15.59 -13.02 -0.83
C THR A 89 14.23 -13.06 -0.17
N PHE A 90 13.25 -12.43 -0.80
CA PHE A 90 11.87 -12.37 -0.35
C PHE A 90 11.01 -13.29 -1.22
N ALA A 91 10.47 -14.35 -0.61
CA ALA A 91 9.59 -15.29 -1.30
C ALA A 91 8.14 -14.77 -1.33
N SER A 92 7.47 -14.97 -2.46
CA SER A 92 6.03 -14.71 -2.58
C SER A 92 5.22 -15.69 -1.70
N PRO A 93 3.99 -15.35 -1.28
CA PRO A 93 3.21 -16.17 -0.35
C PRO A 93 2.98 -17.62 -0.81
N GLY A 94 2.69 -17.83 -2.10
CA GLY A 94 2.55 -19.16 -2.71
C GLY A 94 3.88 -19.78 -3.15
N LYS A 95 5.01 -19.12 -2.86
CA LYS A 95 6.39 -19.55 -3.21
C LYS A 95 6.60 -19.75 -4.70
N ARG A 96 5.85 -19.00 -5.50
CA ARG A 96 5.97 -19.01 -6.96
C ARG A 96 7.20 -18.22 -7.41
N MET A 97 7.39 -17.06 -6.79
CA MET A 97 8.45 -16.14 -7.13
C MET A 97 9.31 -15.81 -5.92
N ASN A 98 10.56 -15.54 -6.19
CA ASN A 98 11.48 -14.88 -5.29
C ASN A 98 11.82 -13.51 -5.86
N ALA A 99 12.14 -12.56 -5.00
CA ALA A 99 12.69 -11.29 -5.40
C ALA A 99 13.85 -10.88 -4.47
N PHE A 100 14.78 -10.10 -5.00
CA PHE A 100 15.86 -9.47 -4.22
C PHE A 100 16.28 -8.14 -4.86
N LEU A 101 16.90 -7.28 -4.07
CA LEU A 101 17.55 -6.05 -4.54
C LEU A 101 19.04 -6.30 -4.74
N SER A 102 19.66 -5.71 -5.77
CA SER A 102 21.12 -5.71 -5.92
C SER A 102 21.58 -4.52 -6.78
N PRO A 103 22.70 -3.85 -6.45
CA PRO A 103 23.42 -3.94 -5.18
C PRO A 103 22.68 -3.18 -4.05
N VAL A 104 22.80 -3.63 -2.82
CA VAL A 104 22.32 -2.93 -1.61
C VAL A 104 23.52 -2.39 -0.86
N GLU A 105 23.98 -1.22 -1.30
CA GLU A 105 25.17 -0.55 -0.80
C GLU A 105 24.91 0.95 -0.64
N PHE A 106 25.75 1.61 0.15
CA PHE A 106 25.59 3.04 0.41
C PHE A 106 25.77 3.85 -0.89
N GLU A 107 24.82 4.75 -1.17
CA GLU A 107 24.85 5.65 -2.32
C GLU A 107 24.96 4.95 -3.68
N LEU A 108 24.32 3.80 -3.82
CA LEU A 108 24.18 3.09 -5.10
C LEU A 108 22.71 2.89 -5.47
N PHE A 109 22.47 2.86 -6.78
CA PHE A 109 21.19 2.44 -7.32
C PHE A 109 21.07 0.93 -7.23
N ALA A 110 19.98 0.46 -6.64
CA ALA A 110 19.63 -0.94 -6.60
C ALA A 110 18.61 -1.26 -7.69
N ASP A 111 18.75 -2.43 -8.30
CA ASP A 111 17.78 -3.01 -9.19
C ASP A 111 16.94 -4.09 -8.48
N VAL A 112 15.72 -4.32 -8.95
CA VAL A 112 14.89 -5.45 -8.50
C VAL A 112 15.13 -6.63 -9.43
N TYR A 113 15.42 -7.79 -8.85
CA TYR A 113 15.53 -9.05 -9.58
C TYR A 113 14.44 -9.99 -9.14
N ILE A 114 13.78 -10.66 -10.10
CA ILE A 114 12.72 -11.63 -9.85
C ILE A 114 13.17 -12.99 -10.38
N GLU A 115 12.90 -14.04 -9.61
CA GLU A 115 13.10 -15.43 -9.98
C GLU A 115 11.75 -16.16 -9.95
N ASP A 116 11.35 -16.76 -11.06
CA ASP A 116 10.22 -17.69 -11.12
C ASP A 116 10.73 -19.12 -10.89
N ILE A 117 10.31 -19.69 -9.76
CA ILE A 117 10.79 -20.97 -9.24
C ILE A 117 10.31 -22.15 -10.08
N LYS A 118 9.07 -22.09 -10.61
CA LYS A 118 8.55 -23.21 -11.41
C LYS A 118 9.23 -23.26 -12.77
N ASP A 119 9.39 -22.10 -13.39
CA ASP A 119 9.89 -22.03 -14.76
C ASP A 119 11.42 -21.97 -14.80
N ALA A 120 12.07 -21.89 -13.63
CA ALA A 120 13.51 -21.74 -13.46
C ALA A 120 14.05 -20.58 -14.31
N THR A 121 13.33 -19.46 -14.28
CA THR A 121 13.67 -18.23 -15.01
C THR A 121 13.95 -17.10 -14.05
N ARG A 122 14.81 -16.18 -14.46
CA ARG A 122 15.15 -14.98 -13.70
C ARG A 122 15.19 -13.78 -14.64
N TRP A 123 14.84 -12.61 -14.13
CA TRP A 123 14.94 -11.36 -14.86
C TRP A 123 15.19 -10.18 -13.90
N GLN A 124 15.86 -9.16 -14.41
CA GLN A 124 15.82 -7.83 -13.80
C GLN A 124 14.47 -7.21 -14.13
N LEU A 125 13.75 -6.77 -13.10
CA LEU A 125 12.51 -6.03 -13.24
C LEU A 125 12.83 -4.57 -13.50
N GLN A 126 12.51 -4.13 -14.70
CA GLN A 126 12.79 -2.76 -15.11
C GLN A 126 11.83 -1.79 -14.44
N LEU A 127 12.38 -0.99 -13.52
CA LEU A 127 11.71 0.15 -12.92
C LEU A 127 12.23 1.47 -13.59
N ALA A 128 11.59 1.94 -14.67
CA ALA A 128 11.06 3.30 -14.97
C ALA A 128 11.02 4.38 -13.87
N LEU A 129 11.97 4.41 -12.94
CA LEU A 129 12.04 5.40 -11.88
C LEU A 129 12.52 6.74 -12.44
N GLU A 130 12.01 7.85 -11.88
CA GLU A 130 12.41 9.18 -12.29
C GLU A 130 13.57 9.69 -11.43
N GLY A 131 14.51 10.42 -12.05
CA GLY A 131 15.58 11.11 -11.35
C GLY A 131 16.55 10.17 -10.61
N GLN A 132 16.74 10.41 -9.31
CA GLN A 132 17.68 9.70 -8.46
C GLN A 132 16.99 8.70 -7.53
N GLN A 133 15.88 8.13 -7.96
CA GLN A 133 15.13 7.17 -7.15
C GLN A 133 15.67 5.73 -7.31
N THR A 134 15.54 4.96 -6.24
CA THR A 134 15.89 3.53 -6.17
C THR A 134 14.85 2.78 -5.35
N PRO A 135 14.55 1.51 -5.66
CA PRO A 135 13.89 0.63 -4.70
C PRO A 135 14.77 0.49 -3.46
N LYS A 136 14.13 0.56 -2.28
CA LYS A 136 14.80 0.41 -0.97
C LYS A 136 14.36 -0.86 -0.24
N LYS A 137 13.09 -1.25 -0.41
CA LYS A 137 12.52 -2.45 0.22
C LYS A 137 11.25 -2.85 -0.52
N PHE A 138 10.83 -4.09 -0.38
CA PHE A 138 9.52 -4.52 -0.84
C PHE A 138 8.92 -5.63 0.03
N SER A 139 7.61 -5.84 -0.12
CA SER A 139 6.83 -6.88 0.57
C SER A 139 5.78 -7.43 -0.39
N TRP A 140 5.71 -8.75 -0.52
CA TRP A 140 4.77 -9.40 -1.44
C TRP A 140 3.33 -9.30 -0.96
N VAL A 141 2.44 -8.83 -1.83
CA VAL A 141 0.98 -8.82 -1.61
C VAL A 141 0.40 -10.19 -1.96
N ASP A 142 0.84 -10.73 -3.10
CA ASP A 142 0.44 -12.03 -3.62
C ASP A 142 1.58 -12.60 -4.49
N ASP A 143 1.31 -13.60 -5.33
CA ASP A 143 2.33 -14.24 -6.19
C ASP A 143 2.67 -13.44 -7.46
N GLU A 144 2.01 -12.31 -7.70
CA GLU A 144 2.15 -11.49 -8.90
C GLU A 144 2.44 -10.02 -8.60
N ARG A 145 2.14 -9.55 -7.39
CA ARG A 145 2.24 -8.16 -6.97
C ARG A 145 3.00 -8.00 -5.65
N PHE A 146 3.79 -6.94 -5.55
CA PHE A 146 4.45 -6.54 -4.31
C PHE A 146 4.32 -5.04 -4.09
N LEU A 147 4.38 -4.62 -2.82
CA LEU A 147 4.59 -3.23 -2.45
C LEU A 147 6.08 -2.95 -2.41
N ALA A 148 6.53 -1.85 -3.00
CA ALA A 148 7.92 -1.40 -2.93
C ALA A 148 8.02 0.01 -2.37
N ILE A 149 8.94 0.21 -1.43
CA ILE A 149 9.41 1.52 -1.01
C ILE A 149 10.38 2.01 -2.08
N ILE A 150 10.07 3.16 -2.69
CA ILE A 150 10.94 3.85 -3.64
C ILE A 150 11.29 5.21 -3.06
N GLY A 151 12.58 5.49 -2.95
CA GLY A 151 13.09 6.76 -2.42
C GLY A 151 14.42 7.14 -3.05
N TYR A 152 15.05 8.21 -2.56
CA TYR A 152 16.30 8.69 -3.14
C TYR A 152 17.47 7.71 -2.90
N ALA A 153 18.26 7.46 -3.94
CA ALA A 153 19.45 6.61 -3.89
C ALA A 153 20.59 7.24 -3.09
N PHE A 154 20.64 8.58 -3.08
CA PHE A 154 21.71 9.35 -2.46
C PHE A 154 21.20 10.15 -1.27
N GLY A 155 22.11 10.42 -0.33
CA GLY A 155 21.84 11.24 0.85
C GLY A 155 21.83 10.44 2.14
N THR A 156 22.38 11.04 3.19
CA THR A 156 22.51 10.45 4.53
C THR A 156 21.20 10.39 5.31
N THR A 157 20.14 11.00 4.78
CA THR A 157 18.95 11.39 5.56
C THR A 157 17.64 10.90 4.96
N SER A 158 17.66 10.22 3.81
CA SER A 158 16.47 9.65 3.15
C SER A 158 16.48 8.11 3.27
N PRO A 159 16.17 7.55 4.45
CA PRO A 159 16.17 6.10 4.68
C PRO A 159 15.01 5.39 3.98
N GLY A 160 13.97 6.10 3.54
CA GLY A 160 12.72 5.55 3.06
C GLY A 160 12.22 6.23 1.79
N GLY A 161 10.91 6.23 1.61
CA GLY A 161 10.25 6.94 0.52
C GLY A 161 8.76 6.63 0.44
N ASP A 162 8.23 6.72 -0.78
CA ASP A 162 6.83 6.45 -1.10
C ASP A 162 6.63 4.96 -1.41
N VAL A 163 5.40 4.47 -1.26
CA VAL A 163 5.08 3.05 -1.46
C VAL A 163 4.28 2.85 -2.73
N TYR A 164 4.74 1.94 -3.58
CA TYR A 164 4.14 1.62 -4.86
C TYR A 164 3.70 0.17 -4.90
N LEU A 165 2.51 -0.11 -5.45
CA LEU A 165 2.08 -1.46 -5.78
C LEU A 165 2.59 -1.79 -7.19
N VAL A 166 3.39 -2.84 -7.32
CA VAL A 166 4.11 -3.19 -8.56
C VAL A 166 3.78 -4.62 -8.98
N ASN A 167 3.54 -4.81 -10.27
CA ASN A 167 3.41 -6.12 -10.89
C ASN A 167 4.79 -6.73 -11.19
N ALA A 168 5.08 -7.89 -10.63
CA ALA A 168 6.39 -8.53 -10.69
C ALA A 168 6.78 -9.04 -12.08
N ARG A 169 5.82 -9.22 -13.00
CA ARG A 169 6.11 -9.65 -14.38
C ARG A 169 6.43 -8.48 -15.30
N THR A 170 5.74 -7.36 -15.11
CA THR A 170 5.77 -6.24 -16.06
C THR A 170 6.56 -5.03 -15.56
N GLY A 171 6.80 -4.93 -14.25
CA GLY A 171 7.41 -3.76 -13.61
C GLY A 171 6.46 -2.55 -13.56
N GLN A 172 5.23 -2.70 -14.05
CA GLN A 172 4.22 -1.66 -13.95
C GLN A 172 3.78 -1.51 -12.50
N GLY A 173 3.73 -0.28 -12.01
CA GLY A 173 3.22 0.00 -10.68
C GLY A 173 2.56 1.37 -10.57
N ALA A 174 1.83 1.55 -9.48
CA ALA A 174 1.16 2.79 -9.12
C ALA A 174 1.51 3.18 -7.69
N LEU A 175 1.53 4.49 -7.41
CA LEU A 175 1.61 5.00 -6.05
C LEU A 175 0.41 4.44 -5.27
N TRP A 176 0.71 3.71 -4.20
CA TRP A 176 -0.30 3.12 -3.32
C TRP A 176 -0.42 3.92 -2.03
N TYR A 177 0.71 4.37 -1.47
CA TYR A 177 0.72 5.17 -0.27
C TYR A 177 1.83 6.22 -0.33
N GLN A 178 1.46 7.46 -0.03
CA GLN A 178 2.35 8.59 0.13
C GLN A 178 2.25 9.10 1.58
N PRO A 179 3.35 9.09 2.35
CA PRO A 179 3.35 9.66 3.69
C PRO A 179 3.18 11.18 3.64
N ALA A 180 2.92 11.78 4.80
CA ALA A 180 2.83 13.24 4.92
C ALA A 180 4.15 13.94 4.53
N GLU A 181 4.12 15.26 4.35
CA GLU A 181 5.33 16.05 4.13
C GLU A 181 6.34 15.82 5.26
N TYR A 182 7.64 15.87 4.94
CA TYR A 182 8.73 15.53 5.86
C TYR A 182 8.57 14.16 6.51
N SER A 183 8.03 13.18 5.79
CA SER A 183 7.90 11.81 6.27
C SER A 183 8.25 10.81 5.17
N GLU A 184 8.75 9.64 5.57
CA GLU A 184 9.15 8.58 4.65
C GLU A 184 8.78 7.21 5.21
N VAL A 185 8.25 6.32 4.36
CA VAL A 185 8.07 4.92 4.75
C VAL A 185 9.42 4.22 4.70
N THR A 186 9.83 3.61 5.81
CA THR A 186 11.13 2.95 5.99
C THR A 186 11.02 1.44 6.12
N ASP A 187 9.85 0.93 6.50
CA ASP A 187 9.58 -0.51 6.58
C ASP A 187 8.12 -0.83 6.23
N LEU A 188 7.89 -2.05 5.73
CA LEU A 188 6.59 -2.60 5.34
C LEU A 188 6.45 -4.02 5.87
N LYS A 189 5.30 -4.32 6.49
CA LYS A 189 4.91 -5.68 6.87
C LYS A 189 3.45 -5.91 6.53
N ILE A 190 3.14 -7.10 6.04
CA ILE A 190 1.76 -7.49 5.75
C ILE A 190 1.30 -8.47 6.82
N GLU A 191 0.25 -8.09 7.56
CA GLU A 191 -0.33 -8.90 8.62
C GLU A 191 -1.85 -8.86 8.54
N LYS A 192 -2.48 -10.04 8.50
CA LYS A 192 -3.96 -10.19 8.61
C LYS A 192 -4.78 -9.33 7.64
N GLY A 193 -4.29 -9.08 6.42
CA GLY A 193 -4.99 -8.26 5.43
C GLY A 193 -4.72 -6.76 5.56
N HIS A 194 -3.75 -6.38 6.40
CA HIS A 194 -3.31 -5.01 6.58
C HIS A 194 -1.83 -4.87 6.25
N VAL A 195 -1.47 -3.69 5.78
CA VAL A 195 -0.09 -3.25 5.60
C VAL A 195 0.26 -2.36 6.78
N ILE A 196 1.24 -2.80 7.56
CA ILE A 196 1.81 -2.06 8.68
C ILE A 196 3.09 -1.39 8.18
N MET A 197 3.12 -0.07 8.24
CA MET A 197 4.19 0.77 7.73
C MET A 197 4.92 1.44 8.88
N THR A 198 6.26 1.40 8.87
CA THR A 198 7.06 2.25 9.76
C THR A 198 7.37 3.54 9.03
N VAL A 199 6.85 4.66 9.53
CA VAL A 199 7.00 5.98 8.95
C VAL A 199 7.98 6.79 9.80
N ALA A 200 9.11 7.18 9.22
CA ALA A 200 10.02 8.14 9.83
C ALA A 200 9.51 9.56 9.57
N ARG A 201 9.52 10.42 10.59
CA ARG A 201 9.11 11.83 10.48
C ARG A 201 10.29 12.73 10.76
N PHE A 202 10.38 13.82 10.01
CA PHE A 202 11.52 14.72 10.01
C PHE A 202 11.09 16.16 10.32
N ASP A 203 12.03 16.96 10.81
CA ASP A 203 11.88 18.41 10.86
C ASP A 203 12.19 19.06 9.49
N GLU A 204 12.04 20.37 9.40
CA GLU A 204 12.32 21.14 8.17
C GLU A 204 13.78 21.04 7.69
N ASN A 205 14.71 20.66 8.58
CA ASN A 205 16.12 20.45 8.30
C ASN A 205 16.44 18.97 8.02
N TYR A 206 15.40 18.14 7.86
CA TYR A 206 15.48 16.70 7.68
C TYR A 206 16.10 15.94 8.86
N HIS A 207 16.14 16.49 10.07
CA HIS A 207 16.49 15.66 11.23
C HIS A 207 15.31 14.80 11.63
N GLN A 208 15.54 13.50 11.79
CA GLN A 208 14.49 12.58 12.21
C GLN A 208 14.01 12.95 13.63
N ILE A 209 12.72 13.23 13.76
CA ILE A 209 12.04 13.54 15.01
C ILE A 209 11.70 12.23 15.74
N ASP A 210 11.00 11.33 15.05
CA ASP A 210 10.61 10.01 15.56
C ASP A 210 10.26 9.03 14.42
N SER A 211 9.73 7.86 14.80
CA SER A 211 9.10 6.90 13.90
C SER A 211 7.75 6.47 14.48
N ILE A 212 6.75 6.40 13.62
CA ILE A 212 5.40 5.93 13.98
C ILE A 212 5.03 4.69 13.16
N LEU A 213 4.04 3.96 13.64
CA LEU A 213 3.41 2.90 12.88
C LEU A 213 2.11 3.41 12.28
N GLU A 214 1.96 3.23 10.98
CA GLU A 214 0.71 3.46 10.27
C GLU A 214 0.18 2.15 9.71
N GLU A 215 -1.14 2.07 9.58
CA GLU A 215 -1.83 0.86 9.11
C GLU A 215 -2.78 1.24 7.99
N ALA A 216 -2.71 0.48 6.90
CA ALA A 216 -3.61 0.60 5.77
C ALA A 216 -4.15 -0.77 5.37
N VAL A 217 -5.32 -0.79 4.74
CA VAL A 217 -5.89 -2.02 4.18
C VAL A 217 -5.03 -2.47 2.99
N LEU A 218 -4.77 -3.78 2.90
CA LEU A 218 -4.04 -4.35 1.78
C LEU A 218 -4.80 -4.11 0.44
N PRO A 219 -4.11 -3.70 -0.64
CA PRO A 219 -4.71 -3.46 -1.95
C PRO A 219 -4.92 -4.72 -2.81
#